data_AF-A0AAV6AKI1-F1
#
_entry.id   AF-A0AAV6AKI1-F1
#
_cell.length_a   1.000
_cell.length_b   1.000
_cell.length_c   1.000
_cell.angle_alpha   90.00
_cell.angle_beta   90.00
_cell.angle_gamma   90.00
#
_symmetry.space_group_name_H-M   'P 1'
#
loop_
_entity.id
_entity.type
_entity.pdbx_description
1 polymer ?
#
loop_
_entity_poly.entity_id
_entity_poly.type
_entity_poly.pdbx_seq_one_letter_code
_entity_poly.pdbx_strand_id
1 'polypeptide(L)'
;MIEVISFLSRPLSLSVRLFANMLAGHITLKVFAGFVVSLSGLGAFGILGSLLPLLMVVALTGLEFLVAFLQAYVFTILTCMYLNDALHPGH
;
A
#
# COMPACT_ATOMS: atom_id res chain seq x y z
N MET A 1 12.38 -1.38 -28.53
CA MET A 1 11.98 -0.14 -27.82
C MET A 1 10.57 -0.22 -27.24
N ILE A 2 9.57 -0.67 -28.00
CA ILE A 2 8.19 -0.87 -27.50
C ILE A 2 8.12 -1.98 -26.42
N GLU A 3 8.94 -3.02 -26.56
CA GLU A 3 9.00 -4.16 -25.63
C GLU A 3 9.56 -3.77 -24.24
N VAL A 4 10.63 -2.98 -24.20
CA VAL A 4 11.21 -2.44 -22.95
C VAL A 4 10.21 -1.53 -22.23
N ILE A 5 9.48 -0.68 -22.96
CA ILE A 5 8.45 0.20 -22.37
C ILE A 5 7.26 -0.63 -21.84
N SER A 6 6.87 -1.71 -22.53
CA SER A 6 5.82 -2.64 -22.07
C SER A 6 6.26 -3.48 -20.85
N PHE A 7 7.56 -3.81 -20.76
CA PHE A 7 8.16 -4.44 -19.58
C PHE A 7 8.32 -3.47 -18.42
N LEU A 8 8.51 -2.16 -18.67
CA LEU A 8 8.63 -1.12 -17.63
C LEU A 8 7.27 -0.61 -17.14
N SER A 9 6.21 -0.68 -17.96
CA SER A 9 4.87 -0.22 -17.58
C SER A 9 4.23 -1.09 -16.48
N ARG A 10 4.53 -2.40 -16.47
CA ARG A 10 4.10 -3.34 -15.42
C ARG A 10 4.64 -2.99 -14.02
N PRO A 11 5.96 -2.78 -13.81
CA PRO A 11 6.51 -2.34 -12.54
C PRO A 11 6.10 -0.91 -12.18
N LEU A 12 5.96 0.01 -13.15
CA LEU A 12 5.42 1.35 -12.88
C LEU A 12 4.01 1.33 -12.29
N SER A 13 3.13 0.46 -12.82
CA SER A 13 1.78 0.29 -12.28
C SER A 13 1.80 -0.26 -10.85
N LEU A 14 2.80 -1.09 -10.52
CA LEU A 14 3.07 -1.55 -9.16
C LEU A 14 3.60 -0.40 -8.27
N SER A 15 4.52 0.41 -8.79
CA SER A 15 4.94 1.74 -8.30
C SER A 15 3.82 2.51 -7.60
N VAL A 16 2.84 2.83 -8.45
CA VAL A 16 1.63 3.60 -8.12
C VAL A 16 0.75 2.86 -7.11
N ARG A 17 0.65 1.53 -7.21
CA ARG A 17 -0.14 0.70 -6.28
C ARG A 17 0.42 0.73 -4.86
N LEU A 18 1.75 0.69 -4.71
CA LEU A 18 2.40 0.80 -3.41
C LEU A 18 2.23 2.19 -2.80
N PHE A 19 2.32 3.24 -3.64
CA PHE A 19 2.02 4.61 -3.22
C PHE A 19 0.57 4.76 -2.75
N ALA A 20 -0.40 4.18 -3.47
CA ALA A 20 -1.79 4.15 -3.07
C ALA A 20 -2.00 3.45 -1.71
N ASN A 21 -1.31 2.32 -1.46
CA ASN A 21 -1.38 1.61 -0.18
C ASN A 21 -0.82 2.43 0.99
N MET A 22 0.31 3.13 0.80
CA MET A 22 0.87 4.01 1.84
C MET A 22 -0.02 5.24 2.11
N LEU A 23 -0.65 5.77 1.06
CA LEU A 23 -1.59 6.88 1.18
C LEU A 23 -2.88 6.44 1.89
N ALA A 24 -3.39 5.24 1.60
CA ALA A 24 -4.55 4.65 2.29
C ALA A 24 -4.31 4.50 3.80
N GLY A 25 -3.14 4.00 4.20
CA GLY A 25 -2.73 3.92 5.61
C GLY A 25 -2.65 5.30 6.29
N HIS A 26 -2.16 6.32 5.59
CA HIS A 26 -2.12 7.69 6.09
C HIS A 26 -3.53 8.30 6.24
N ILE A 27 -4.44 8.00 5.30
CA ILE A 27 -5.84 8.41 5.35
C ILE A 27 -6.56 7.72 6.51
N THR A 28 -6.38 6.42 6.71
CA THR A 28 -7.02 5.69 7.82
C THR A 28 -6.59 6.24 9.18
N LEU A 29 -5.31 6.60 9.36
CA LEU A 29 -4.83 7.23 10.60
C LEU A 29 -5.50 8.60 10.83
N LYS A 30 -5.65 9.41 9.77
CA LYS A 30 -6.41 10.68 9.84
C LYS A 30 -7.89 10.47 10.15
N VAL A 31 -8.53 9.47 9.54
CA VAL A 31 -9.92 9.11 9.82
C VAL A 31 -10.08 8.67 11.26
N PHE A 32 -9.16 7.87 11.80
CA PHE A 32 -9.15 7.45 13.20
C PHE A 32 -9.06 8.65 14.15
N ALA A 33 -8.13 9.58 13.89
CA ALA A 33 -8.00 10.80 14.67
C ALA A 33 -9.28 11.66 14.62
N GLY A 34 -9.89 11.82 13.44
CA GLY A 34 -11.15 12.52 13.27
C GLY A 34 -12.32 11.82 13.97
N PHE A 35 -12.35 10.49 13.95
CA PHE A 35 -13.38 9.68 14.59
C PHE A 35 -13.30 9.82 16.12
N VAL A 36 -12.11 9.71 16.72
CA VAL A 36 -11.89 9.93 18.16
C VAL A 36 -12.35 11.32 18.60
N VAL A 37 -12.03 12.37 17.82
CA VAL A 37 -12.43 13.75 18.11
C VAL A 37 -13.95 13.92 18.00
N SER A 38 -14.56 13.46 16.90
CA SER A 38 -16.01 13.53 16.68
C SER A 38 -16.81 12.83 17.77
N LEU A 39 -16.24 11.76 18.32
CA LEU A 39 -16.91 10.88 19.27
C LEU A 39 -16.74 11.33 20.71
N SER A 40 -15.64 12.02 21.01
CA SER A 40 -15.50 12.78 22.26
C SER A 40 -16.64 13.79 22.45
N GLY A 41 -17.25 14.27 21.35
CA GLY A 41 -18.37 15.21 21.37
C GLY A 41 -19.77 14.59 21.54
N LEU A 42 -19.95 13.27 21.33
CA LEU A 42 -21.26 12.59 21.33
C LEU A 42 -21.50 11.67 22.53
N GLY A 43 -20.50 11.51 23.42
CA GLY A 43 -20.60 10.67 24.62
C GLY A 43 -20.26 9.18 24.41
N ALA A 44 -20.13 8.44 25.51
CA ALA A 44 -19.46 7.13 25.57
C ALA A 44 -20.09 6.00 24.73
N PHE A 45 -21.39 6.07 24.39
CA PHE A 45 -22.08 5.01 23.63
C PHE A 45 -21.70 4.97 22.15
N GLY A 46 -21.34 6.12 21.56
CA GLY A 46 -20.84 6.15 20.17
C GLY A 46 -19.46 5.48 20.03
N ILE A 47 -18.64 5.52 21.09
CA ILE A 47 -17.30 4.91 21.16
C ILE A 47 -17.37 3.40 20.92
N LEU A 48 -18.30 2.73 21.59
CA LEU A 48 -18.43 1.28 21.49
C LEU A 48 -18.95 0.82 20.12
N GLY A 49 -19.89 1.57 19.51
CA GLY A 49 -20.41 1.24 18.18
C GLY A 49 -19.37 1.43 17.07
N SER A 50 -18.44 2.38 17.24
CA SER A 50 -17.38 2.65 16.27
C SER A 50 -16.30 1.58 16.21
N LEU A 51 -16.08 0.87 17.31
CA LEU A 51 -14.99 -0.08 17.47
C LEU A 51 -15.09 -1.26 16.50
N LEU A 52 -16.31 -1.63 16.08
CA LEU A 52 -16.54 -2.78 15.20
C LEU A 52 -16.10 -2.50 13.74
N PRO A 53 -16.60 -1.44 13.05
CA PRO A 53 -16.01 -0.96 11.79
C PRO A 53 -14.52 -0.62 11.86
N LEU A 54 -14.05 -0.09 12.99
CA LEU A 54 -12.64 0.27 13.22
C LEU A 54 -11.72 -0.95 13.12
N LEU A 55 -12.07 -2.03 13.81
CA LEU A 55 -11.29 -3.25 13.85
C LEU A 55 -11.26 -3.91 12.47
N MET A 56 -12.38 -3.87 11.73
CA MET A 56 -12.45 -4.39 10.37
C MET A 56 -11.55 -3.61 9.40
N VAL A 57 -11.56 -2.27 9.46
CA VAL A 57 -10.69 -1.42 8.63
C VAL A 57 -9.23 -1.63 8.99
N VAL A 58 -8.87 -1.68 10.28
CA VAL A 58 -7.49 -1.95 10.73
C VAL A 58 -7.01 -3.32 10.24
N ALA A 59 -7.85 -4.35 10.32
CA ALA A 59 -7.51 -5.68 9.81
C ALA A 59 -7.28 -5.69 8.29
N LEU A 60 -8.11 -5.00 7.52
CA LEU A 60 -7.93 -4.84 6.07
C LEU A 60 -6.66 -4.05 5.73
N THR A 61 -6.38 -2.95 6.44
CA THR A 61 -5.15 -2.17 6.24
C THR A 61 -3.89 -3.00 6.55
N GLY A 62 -3.93 -3.87 7.56
CA GLY A 62 -2.85 -4.81 7.84
C GLY A 62 -2.62 -5.80 6.68
N LEU A 63 -3.69 -6.31 6.10
CA LEU A 63 -3.64 -7.18 4.92
C LEU A 63 -3.09 -6.43 3.69
N GLU A 64 -3.51 -5.18 3.46
CA GLU A 64 -2.99 -4.31 2.39
C GLU A 64 -1.49 -4.05 2.56
N PHE A 65 -1.01 -3.85 3.79
CA PHE A 65 0.40 -3.65 4.08
C PHE A 65 1.25 -4.88 3.76
N LEU A 66 0.74 -6.08 4.06
CA LEU A 66 1.39 -7.34 3.69
C LEU A 66 1.50 -7.49 2.16
N VAL A 67 0.42 -7.19 1.43
CA VAL A 67 0.43 -7.21 -0.04
C VAL A 67 1.38 -6.15 -0.59
N ALA A 68 1.43 -4.95 0.00
CA ALA A 68 2.38 -3.90 -0.39
C ALA A 68 3.83 -4.38 -0.28
N PHE A 69 4.18 -5.08 0.82
CA PHE A 69 5.52 -5.62 1.03
C PHE A 69 5.89 -6.67 -0.04
N LEU A 70 4.97 -7.58 -0.33
CA LEU A 70 5.16 -8.59 -1.38
C LEU A 70 5.35 -7.93 -2.76
N GLN A 71 4.59 -6.88 -3.01
CA GLN A 71 4.68 -6.16 -4.27
C GLN A 71 6.01 -5.38 -4.40
N ALA A 72 6.50 -4.75 -3.33
CA ALA A 72 7.85 -4.15 -3.29
C ALA A 72 8.95 -5.17 -3.56
N TYR A 73 8.84 -6.36 -2.97
CA TYR A 73 9.79 -7.45 -3.17
C TYR A 73 9.88 -7.90 -4.64
N VAL A 74 8.74 -8.07 -5.30
CA VAL A 74 8.69 -8.41 -6.73
C VAL A 74 9.35 -7.33 -7.59
N PHE A 75 9.15 -6.06 -7.24
CA PHE A 75 9.81 -4.94 -7.93
C PHE A 75 11.34 -4.99 -7.81
N THR A 76 11.86 -5.23 -6.60
CA THR A 76 13.31 -5.33 -6.36
C THR A 76 13.92 -6.51 -7.13
N ILE A 77 13.27 -7.67 -7.13
CA ILE A 77 13.75 -8.84 -7.89
C ILE A 77 13.81 -8.57 -9.38
N LEU A 78 12.76 -7.98 -9.96
CA LEU A 78 12.72 -7.64 -11.39
C LEU A 78 13.79 -6.60 -11.74
N THR A 79 14.02 -5.63 -10.86
CA THR A 79 15.08 -4.63 -11.02
C THR A 79 16.46 -5.28 -10.97
N CYS A 80 16.70 -6.22 -10.04
CA CYS A 80 17.95 -6.98 -9.97
C CYS A 80 18.17 -7.85 -11.22
N MET A 81 17.13 -8.53 -11.72
CA MET A 81 17.22 -9.31 -12.96
C MET A 81 17.54 -8.41 -14.15
N TYR A 82 16.84 -7.28 -14.29
CA TYR A 82 17.10 -6.32 -15.37
C TYR A 82 18.51 -5.72 -15.27
N LEU A 83 18.96 -5.38 -14.06
CA LEU A 83 20.31 -4.88 -13.84
C LEU A 83 21.36 -5.93 -14.16
N ASN A 84 21.10 -7.21 -13.86
CA ASN A 84 21.99 -8.32 -14.22
C ASN A 84 22.04 -8.55 -15.74
N ASP A 85 20.89 -8.48 -16.42
CA ASP A 85 20.78 -8.59 -17.88
C ASP A 85 21.47 -7.40 -18.58
N ALA A 86 21.34 -6.20 -18.03
CA ALA A 86 22.02 -4.99 -18.51
C ALA A 86 23.52 -4.97 -18.18
N LEU A 87 23.96 -5.66 -17.13
CA LEU A 87 25.38 -5.82 -16.75
C LEU A 87 26.08 -6.94 -17.51
N HIS A 88 25.36 -7.89 -18.11
CA HIS A 88 25.88 -8.87 -19.08
C HIS A 88 25.44 -8.56 -20.53
N PRO A 89 25.85 -7.45 -21.15
CA PRO A 89 25.75 -7.30 -22.59
C PRO A 89 26.90 -8.10 -23.24
N GLY A 90 26.67 -9.39 -23.48
CA GLY A 90 27.51 -10.20 -24.35
C GLY A 90 28.59 -11.02 -23.64
N HIS A 91 28.36 -12.33 -23.59
CA HIS A 91 29.17 -13.24 -24.40
C HIS A 91 28.22 -14.06 -25.27
#